data_AF-A0A2N9MJA1-F1
#
_entry.id   AF-A0A2N9MJA1-F1
#
_cell.length_a   1.000
_cell.length_b   1.000
_cell.length_c   1.000
_cell.angle_alpha   90.00
_cell.angle_beta   90.00
_cell.angle_gamma   90.00
#
_symmetry.space_group_name_H-M   'P 1'
#
loop_
_entity.id
_entity.type
_entity.pdbx_description
1 polymer ?
#
loop_
_entity_poly.entity_id
_entity_poly.type
_entity_poly.pdbx_seq_one_letter_code
_entity_poly.pdbx_strand_id
1 'polypeptide(L)'
;MMPSSDSRYELEVSRADLAQALKIVARAIGILPGDASFRFDNGCLSIEACNTVADAPARGTWPLPIFVGVSWVRRLARRMPAGEPIHLRVDAERLYANRYSEPCAWTPRYPPLSFKPPKIDEAILIPEAARILEPLRIRPSDLEELVSAAQARAAASWSEEERKMIAIVAKAWVLLAPLGVETADLRRLVDDAVRNAWK
;
A
#
# COMPACT_ATOMS: atom_id res chain seq x y z
N MET A 1 4.01 1.99 27.14
CA MET A 1 2.95 1.45 28.01
C MET A 1 2.37 0.25 27.28
N MET A 2 2.65 -0.96 27.77
CA MET A 2 2.19 -2.21 27.14
C MET A 2 0.69 -2.38 27.41
N PRO A 3 -0.15 -2.72 26.42
CA PRO A 3 -1.57 -2.97 26.68
C PRO A 3 -1.73 -4.23 27.55
N SER A 4 -2.57 -4.11 28.59
CA SER A 4 -2.85 -5.14 29.59
C SER A 4 -3.43 -6.42 28.98
N SER A 5 -2.93 -7.56 29.44
CA SER A 5 -3.09 -8.91 28.91
C SER A 5 -4.48 -9.57 29.01
N ASP A 6 -5.56 -8.79 29.18
CA ASP A 6 -6.91 -9.35 29.43
C ASP A 6 -7.94 -9.04 28.32
N SER A 7 -7.56 -8.27 27.31
CA SER A 7 -8.42 -8.06 26.14
C SER A 7 -8.10 -9.11 25.08
N ARG A 8 -9.00 -10.10 24.91
CA ARG A 8 -8.94 -11.02 23.78
C ARG A 8 -9.20 -10.23 22.50
N TYR A 9 -8.14 -9.94 21.76
CA TYR A 9 -8.26 -9.31 20.45
C TYR A 9 -8.80 -10.32 19.45
N GLU A 10 -10.06 -10.15 19.08
CA GLU A 10 -10.79 -11.02 18.18
C GLU A 10 -11.72 -10.21 17.28
N LEU A 11 -11.65 -10.50 15.97
CA LEU A 11 -12.53 -9.95 14.95
C LEU A 11 -13.26 -11.08 14.22
N GLU A 12 -14.55 -10.86 14.01
CA GLU A 12 -15.39 -11.63 13.13
C GLU A 12 -15.48 -10.93 11.78
N VAL A 13 -15.10 -11.63 10.71
CA VAL A 13 -15.11 -11.12 9.33
C VAL A 13 -15.84 -12.12 8.45
N SER A 14 -16.68 -11.65 7.52
CA SER A 14 -17.27 -12.58 6.56
C SER A 14 -16.17 -13.26 5.74
N ARG A 15 -16.32 -14.56 5.49
CA ARG A 15 -15.34 -15.31 4.70
C ARG A 15 -15.23 -14.77 3.27
N ALA A 16 -16.35 -14.34 2.69
CA ALA A 16 -16.38 -13.80 1.34
C ALA A 16 -15.62 -12.47 1.24
N ASP A 17 -15.92 -11.54 2.16
CA ASP A 17 -15.31 -10.20 2.18
C ASP A 17 -13.81 -10.29 2.48
N LEU A 18 -13.42 -11.09 3.48
CA LEU A 18 -12.02 -11.32 3.80
C LEU A 18 -11.26 -11.95 2.61
N ALA A 19 -11.88 -12.90 1.91
CA ALA A 19 -11.28 -13.52 0.74
C ALA A 19 -11.12 -12.53 -0.42
N GLN A 20 -12.06 -11.63 -0.62
CA GLN A 20 -11.97 -10.59 -1.62
C GLN A 20 -10.83 -9.62 -1.29
N ALA A 21 -10.78 -9.09 -0.07
CA ALA A 21 -9.74 -8.16 0.37
C ALA A 21 -8.33 -8.79 0.23
N LEU A 22 -8.15 -10.02 0.72
CA LEU A 22 -6.88 -10.73 0.62
C LEU A 22 -6.47 -11.02 -0.83
N LYS A 23 -7.40 -11.30 -1.73
CA LYS A 23 -7.10 -11.49 -3.17
C LYS A 23 -6.61 -10.21 -3.84
N ILE A 24 -7.20 -9.07 -3.51
CA ILE A 24 -6.77 -7.76 -4.04
C ILE A 24 -5.33 -7.49 -3.62
N VAL A 25 -5.05 -7.60 -2.32
CA VAL A 25 -3.70 -7.35 -1.78
C VAL A 25 -2.69 -8.39 -2.29
N ALA A 26 -3.06 -9.67 -2.37
CA ALA A 26 -2.17 -10.72 -2.88
C ALA A 26 -1.77 -10.51 -4.35
N ARG A 27 -2.67 -9.99 -5.19
CA ARG A 27 -2.36 -9.64 -6.59
C ARG A 27 -1.34 -8.50 -6.67
N ALA A 28 -1.49 -7.48 -5.84
CA ALA A 28 -0.56 -6.35 -5.78
C ALA A 28 0.83 -6.74 -5.25
N ILE A 29 0.90 -7.66 -4.28
CA ILE A 29 2.17 -8.18 -3.75
C ILE A 29 2.95 -8.98 -4.82
N GLY A 30 2.25 -9.81 -5.61
CA GLY A 30 2.88 -10.74 -6.54
C GLY A 30 3.80 -11.76 -5.84
N ILE A 31 5.09 -11.74 -6.18
CA ILE A 31 6.12 -12.62 -5.58
C ILE A 31 6.98 -11.90 -4.53
N LEU A 32 6.78 -10.61 -4.30
CA LEU A 32 7.64 -9.80 -3.44
C LEU A 32 7.58 -10.26 -1.98
N PRO A 33 8.72 -10.32 -1.27
CA PRO A 33 8.74 -10.52 0.18
C PRO A 33 8.38 -9.22 0.92
N GLY A 34 7.85 -9.34 2.14
CA GLY A 34 7.52 -8.19 2.98
C GLY A 34 6.47 -8.52 4.04
N ASP A 35 6.00 -7.48 4.72
CA ASP A 35 4.88 -7.56 5.65
C ASP A 35 3.62 -6.88 5.08
N ALA A 36 2.47 -7.40 5.49
CA ALA A 36 1.17 -6.78 5.35
C ALA A 36 0.72 -6.28 6.73
N SER A 37 0.17 -5.07 6.79
CA SER A 37 -0.40 -4.52 8.01
C SER A 37 -1.91 -4.76 8.06
N PHE A 38 -2.41 -5.10 9.24
CA PHE A 38 -3.83 -5.32 9.51
C PHE A 38 -4.29 -4.30 10.54
N ARG A 39 -5.20 -3.42 10.15
CA ARG A 39 -5.75 -2.35 10.99
C ARG A 39 -7.26 -2.49 11.05
N PHE A 40 -7.85 -2.18 12.19
CA PHE A 40 -9.30 -2.15 12.32
C PHE A 40 -9.72 -0.78 12.80
N ASP A 41 -10.59 -0.15 12.02
CA ASP A 41 -11.14 1.15 12.35
C ASP A 41 -12.56 1.24 11.78
N ASN A 42 -13.46 1.93 12.50
CA ASN A 42 -14.84 2.18 12.07
C ASN A 42 -15.61 0.94 11.55
N GLY A 43 -15.39 -0.23 12.16
CA GLY A 43 -16.07 -1.47 11.74
C GLY A 43 -15.50 -2.11 10.46
N CYS A 44 -14.34 -1.66 10.00
CA CYS A 44 -13.66 -2.20 8.82
C CYS A 44 -12.25 -2.67 9.18
N LEU A 45 -11.92 -3.88 8.75
CA LEU A 45 -10.57 -4.42 8.75
C LEU A 45 -9.88 -4.01 7.44
N SER A 46 -8.91 -3.11 7.54
CA SER A 46 -8.04 -2.70 6.44
C SER A 46 -6.78 -3.57 6.39
N ILE A 47 -6.51 -4.12 5.22
CA ILE A 47 -5.32 -4.92 4.91
C ILE A 47 -4.47 -4.14 3.93
N GLU A 48 -3.25 -3.79 4.34
CA GLU A 48 -2.34 -2.98 3.53
C GLU A 48 -1.04 -3.72 3.24
N ALA A 49 -0.66 -3.81 1.97
CA ALA A 49 0.69 -4.22 1.55
C ALA A 49 1.03 -3.62 0.19
N CYS A 50 2.31 -3.34 -0.08
CA CYS A 50 2.79 -2.81 -1.37
C CYS A 50 2.04 -1.56 -1.88
N ASN A 51 1.63 -0.64 -1.01
CA ASN A 51 0.77 0.54 -1.31
C ASN A 51 -0.63 0.19 -1.83
N THR A 52 -1.10 -1.04 -1.61
CA THR A 52 -2.48 -1.45 -1.89
C THR A 52 -3.18 -1.69 -0.57
N VAL A 53 -4.33 -1.05 -0.40
CA VAL A 53 -5.23 -1.25 0.74
C VAL A 53 -6.50 -1.92 0.24
N ALA A 54 -6.98 -2.90 0.99
CA ALA A 54 -8.31 -3.47 0.77
C ALA A 54 -9.01 -3.65 2.12
N ASP A 55 -10.29 -3.32 2.14
CA ASP A 55 -11.10 -3.34 3.37
C ASP A 55 -12.09 -4.50 3.36
N ALA A 56 -12.36 -5.03 4.54
CA ALA A 56 -13.42 -6.00 4.79
C ALA A 56 -14.24 -5.58 6.02
N PRO A 57 -15.58 -5.57 5.96
CA PRO A 57 -16.40 -5.31 7.13
C PRO A 57 -16.11 -6.34 8.23
N ALA A 58 -15.91 -5.86 9.46
CA ALA A 58 -15.55 -6.69 10.59
C ALA A 58 -16.20 -6.20 11.89
N ARG A 59 -16.41 -7.11 12.84
CA ARG A 59 -16.95 -6.81 14.17
C ARG A 59 -16.05 -7.38 15.25
N GLY A 60 -15.94 -6.68 16.37
CA GLY A 60 -15.17 -7.14 17.53
C GLY A 60 -14.11 -6.13 17.94
N THR A 61 -13.05 -6.65 18.55
CA THR A 61 -11.98 -5.85 19.15
C THR A 61 -10.67 -6.23 18.51
N TRP A 62 -9.97 -5.25 17.96
CA TRP A 62 -8.65 -5.45 17.37
C TRP A 62 -7.60 -4.68 18.15
N PRO A 63 -6.34 -5.12 18.15
CA PRO A 63 -5.31 -4.33 18.76
C PRO A 63 -4.87 -3.21 17.81
N LEU A 64 -3.85 -2.46 18.24
CA LEU A 64 -3.06 -1.62 17.35
C LEU A 64 -2.57 -2.42 16.12
N PRO A 65 -2.26 -1.73 15.01
CA PRO A 65 -1.85 -2.37 13.77
C PRO A 65 -0.84 -3.50 13.98
N ILE A 66 -1.17 -4.69 13.49
CA ILE A 66 -0.26 -5.83 13.49
C ILE A 66 0.32 -6.04 12.10
N PHE A 67 1.52 -6.61 12.07
CA PHE A 67 2.25 -6.91 10.85
C PHE A 67 2.43 -8.42 10.71
N VAL A 68 2.05 -8.97 9.56
CA VAL A 68 2.20 -10.39 9.23
C VAL A 68 2.89 -10.53 7.88
N GLY A 69 3.63 -11.63 7.68
CA GLY A 69 4.32 -11.86 6.42
C GLY A 69 3.35 -11.95 5.24
N VAL A 70 3.69 -11.36 4.10
CA VAL A 70 2.87 -11.41 2.87
C VAL A 70 2.68 -12.83 2.32
N SER A 71 3.50 -13.79 2.74
CA SER A 71 3.29 -15.22 2.50
C SER A 71 1.94 -15.70 3.05
N TRP A 72 1.52 -15.18 4.20
CA TRP A 72 0.25 -15.52 4.83
C TRP A 72 -0.96 -14.99 4.06
N VAL A 73 -0.90 -13.72 3.64
CA VAL A 73 -1.91 -13.10 2.77
C VAL A 73 -2.10 -13.93 1.50
N ARG A 74 -1.00 -14.29 0.83
CA ARG A 74 -1.05 -15.14 -0.39
C ARG A 74 -1.62 -16.52 -0.10
N ARG A 75 -1.26 -17.13 1.04
CA ARG A 75 -1.75 -18.45 1.42
C ARG A 75 -3.27 -18.44 1.60
N LEU A 76 -3.79 -17.48 2.37
CA LEU A 76 -5.24 -17.36 2.61
C LEU A 76 -6.02 -16.94 1.36
N ALA A 77 -5.47 -16.05 0.52
CA ALA A 77 -6.09 -15.67 -0.74
C ALA A 77 -6.30 -16.87 -1.68
N ARG A 78 -5.40 -17.87 -1.63
CA ARG A 78 -5.50 -19.12 -2.41
C ARG A 78 -6.36 -20.17 -1.71
N ARG A 79 -6.23 -20.31 -0.39
CA ARG A 79 -6.87 -21.34 0.41
C ARG A 79 -7.45 -20.70 1.67
N MET A 80 -8.66 -20.17 1.51
CA MET A 80 -9.39 -19.58 2.64
C MET A 80 -9.85 -20.70 3.59
N PRO A 81 -9.66 -20.55 4.92
CA PRO A 81 -10.14 -21.52 5.89
C PRO A 81 -11.65 -21.72 5.77
N ALA A 82 -12.12 -22.90 6.19
CA ALA A 82 -13.53 -23.16 6.37
C ALA A 82 -14.02 -22.45 7.64
N GLY A 83 -15.28 -22.03 7.64
CA GLY A 83 -15.93 -21.27 8.70
C GLY A 83 -16.67 -20.05 8.14
N GLU A 84 -17.79 -19.69 8.76
CA GLU A 84 -18.52 -18.44 8.53
C GLU A 84 -19.12 -18.01 9.88
N PRO A 85 -18.75 -16.85 10.44
CA PRO A 85 -17.68 -15.95 10.00
C PRO A 85 -16.27 -16.57 10.18
N ILE A 86 -15.25 -15.90 9.64
CA ILE A 86 -13.86 -16.18 9.98
C ILE A 86 -13.50 -15.41 11.25
N HIS A 87 -12.99 -16.13 12.25
CA HIS A 87 -12.50 -15.55 13.49
C HIS A 87 -11.00 -15.26 13.35
N LEU A 88 -10.66 -13.97 13.32
CA LEU A 88 -9.29 -13.49 13.38
C LEU A 88 -8.95 -13.16 14.84
N ARG A 89 -7.95 -13.82 15.40
CA ARG A 89 -7.55 -13.63 16.79
C ARG A 89 -6.07 -13.30 16.89
N VAL A 90 -5.71 -12.33 17.73
CA VAL A 90 -4.31 -11.98 18.00
C VAL A 90 -3.97 -12.39 19.42
N ASP A 91 -3.00 -13.28 19.57
CA ASP A 91 -2.57 -13.80 20.86
C ASP A 91 -1.12 -14.28 20.80
N ALA A 92 -0.35 -14.03 21.86
CA ALA A 92 1.04 -14.45 22.01
C ALA A 92 1.90 -14.22 20.74
N GLU A 93 1.84 -13.01 20.17
CA GLU A 93 2.57 -12.62 18.94
C GLU A 93 2.22 -13.47 17.71
N ARG A 94 1.00 -14.01 17.67
CA ARG A 94 0.50 -14.76 16.52
C ARG A 94 -0.87 -14.26 16.10
N LEU A 95 -1.05 -14.15 14.79
CA LEU A 95 -2.36 -13.99 14.17
C LEU A 95 -2.91 -15.37 13.86
N TYR A 96 -4.12 -15.63 14.36
CA TYR A 96 -4.88 -16.84 14.09
C TYR A 96 -6.03 -16.51 13.15
N ALA A 97 -6.23 -17.34 12.13
CA ALA A 97 -7.45 -17.41 11.34
C ALA A 97 -8.00 -18.83 11.49
N ASN A 98 -8.96 -19.01 12.40
CA ASN A 98 -9.41 -20.32 12.86
C ASN A 98 -8.21 -21.20 13.31
N ARG A 99 -7.91 -22.29 12.59
CA ARG A 99 -6.80 -23.22 12.89
C ARG A 99 -5.45 -22.80 12.31
N TYR A 100 -5.41 -21.83 11.41
CA TYR A 100 -4.16 -21.34 10.84
C TYR A 100 -3.56 -20.28 11.75
N SER A 101 -2.25 -20.35 11.96
CA SER A 101 -1.54 -19.33 12.73
C SER A 101 -0.28 -18.87 12.01
N GLU A 102 0.07 -17.61 12.18
CA GLU A 102 1.27 -17.01 11.64
C GLU A 102 1.88 -16.09 12.69
N PRO A 103 3.22 -16.04 12.82
CA PRO A 103 3.86 -15.02 13.64
C PRO A 103 3.44 -13.62 13.19
N CYS A 104 2.95 -12.79 14.10
CA CYS A 104 2.71 -11.37 13.88
C CYS A 104 3.64 -10.53 14.74
N ALA A 105 3.79 -9.26 14.38
CA ALA A 105 4.58 -8.31 15.15
C ALA A 105 3.81 -7.00 15.31
N TRP A 106 4.14 -6.24 16.35
CA TRP A 106 3.61 -4.89 16.60
C TRP A 106 4.32 -3.82 15.78
N THR A 107 5.46 -4.17 15.21
CA THR A 107 6.26 -3.34 14.32
C THR A 107 6.53 -4.11 13.04
N PRO A 108 6.76 -3.40 11.92
CA PRO A 108 7.18 -4.04 10.68
C PRO A 108 8.49 -4.81 10.91
N ARG A 109 8.55 -6.10 10.54
CA ARG A 109 9.78 -6.91 10.57
C ARG A 109 10.63 -6.61 9.35
N TYR A 110 9.98 -6.36 8.23
CA TYR A 110 10.58 -5.71 7.09
C TYR A 110 10.31 -4.23 7.22
N PRO A 111 11.29 -3.35 6.89
CA PRO A 111 10.95 -1.97 6.58
C PRO A 111 9.74 -2.00 5.65
N PRO A 112 8.76 -1.07 5.78
CA PRO A 112 7.72 -0.97 4.78
C PRO A 112 8.42 -1.08 3.44
N LEU A 113 7.84 -1.82 2.50
CA LEU A 113 8.24 -1.75 1.10
C LEU A 113 7.92 -0.32 0.62
N SER A 114 8.66 0.66 1.14
CA SER A 114 9.31 1.66 0.38
C SER A 114 9.84 0.88 -0.81
N PHE A 115 9.07 0.92 -1.88
CA PHE A 115 9.62 1.58 -3.04
C PHE A 115 10.35 2.82 -2.49
N LYS A 116 11.59 2.61 -2.05
CA LYS A 116 12.60 3.62 -2.30
C LYS A 116 12.32 3.90 -3.76
N PRO A 117 12.00 5.14 -4.17
CA PRO A 117 12.27 5.47 -5.56
C PRO A 117 13.66 4.87 -5.77
N PRO A 118 13.84 3.95 -6.72
CA PRO A 118 15.13 3.28 -6.81
C PRO A 118 16.22 4.37 -6.72
N LYS A 119 17.47 4.01 -6.40
CA LYS A 119 18.51 4.81 -7.02
C LYS A 119 18.33 4.56 -8.52
N ILE A 120 17.35 5.25 -9.12
CA ILE A 120 16.97 5.06 -10.49
C ILE A 120 18.00 5.90 -11.18
N ASP A 121 18.98 5.24 -11.77
CA ASP A 121 19.82 5.90 -12.72
C ASP A 121 18.89 6.58 -13.73
N GLU A 122 18.98 7.90 -13.86
CA GLU A 122 18.26 8.65 -14.90
C GLU A 122 18.52 8.04 -16.28
N ALA A 123 19.71 7.43 -16.43
CA ALA A 123 20.13 6.63 -17.57
C ALA A 123 19.24 5.40 -17.89
N ILE A 124 18.37 4.95 -16.98
CA ILE A 124 17.43 3.83 -17.21
C ILE A 124 16.01 4.35 -17.49
N LEU A 125 15.59 5.46 -16.89
CA LEU A 125 14.21 5.97 -17.02
C LEU A 125 13.93 6.64 -18.35
N ILE A 126 14.87 7.46 -18.82
CA ILE A 126 14.68 8.20 -20.06
C ILE A 126 14.52 7.24 -21.25
N PRO A 127 15.37 6.19 -21.40
CA PRO A 127 15.16 5.20 -22.46
C PRO A 127 13.83 4.46 -22.35
N GLU A 128 13.39 4.08 -21.14
CA GLU A 128 12.15 3.34 -20.94
C GLU A 128 10.91 4.21 -21.25
N ALA A 129 10.91 5.46 -20.78
CA ALA A 129 9.86 6.43 -21.10
C ALA A 129 9.80 6.71 -22.61
N ALA A 130 10.96 6.81 -23.28
CA ALA A 130 11.02 6.99 -24.73
C ALA A 130 10.39 5.81 -25.48
N ARG A 131 10.61 4.56 -25.03
CA ARG A 131 9.96 3.38 -25.64
C ARG A 131 8.45 3.40 -25.50
N ILE A 132 7.92 3.84 -24.35
CA ILE A 132 6.47 3.95 -24.14
C ILE A 132 5.86 5.06 -25.03
N LEU A 133 6.59 6.15 -25.20
CA LEU A 133 6.14 7.33 -25.96
C LEU A 133 6.49 7.29 -27.45
N GLU A 134 7.21 6.26 -27.90
CA GLU A 134 7.57 6.02 -29.30
C GLU A 134 6.36 6.10 -30.26
N PRO A 135 5.17 5.52 -29.95
CA PRO A 135 4.00 5.63 -30.82
C PRO A 135 3.53 7.07 -31.04
N LEU A 136 3.86 7.98 -30.11
CA LEU A 136 3.55 9.41 -30.18
C LEU A 136 4.67 10.22 -30.85
N ARG A 137 5.69 9.56 -31.40
CA ARG A 137 6.88 10.14 -32.04
C ARG A 137 7.75 11.00 -31.13
N ILE A 138 7.68 10.76 -29.82
CA ILE A 138 8.54 11.41 -28.82
C ILE A 138 9.86 10.64 -28.75
N ARG A 139 10.98 11.34 -28.91
CA ARG A 139 12.33 10.76 -28.91
C ARG A 139 12.97 10.86 -27.53
N PRO A 140 14.00 10.04 -27.24
CA PRO A 140 14.81 10.18 -26.03
C PRO A 140 15.34 11.61 -25.82
N SER A 141 15.79 12.28 -26.89
CA SER A 141 16.28 13.67 -26.84
C SER A 141 15.23 14.66 -26.33
N ASP A 142 13.96 14.47 -26.71
CA ASP A 142 12.87 15.35 -26.29
C ASP A 142 12.60 15.21 -24.78
N LEU A 143 12.79 13.99 -24.25
CA LEU A 143 12.68 13.71 -22.83
C LEU A 143 13.89 14.19 -22.04
N GLU A 144 15.10 14.09 -22.60
CA GLU A 144 16.33 14.64 -22.00
C GLU A 144 16.26 16.16 -21.84
N GLU A 145 15.76 16.87 -22.86
CA GLU A 145 15.50 18.32 -22.79
C GLU A 145 14.42 18.65 -21.75
N LEU A 146 13.32 17.87 -21.71
CA LEU A 146 12.25 18.05 -20.73
C LEU A 146 12.75 17.85 -19.29
N VAL A 147 13.55 16.81 -19.04
CA VAL A 147 14.15 16.52 -17.73
C VAL A 147 15.13 17.61 -17.35
N SER A 148 16.00 18.05 -18.26
CA SER A 148 16.96 19.13 -18.01
C SER A 148 16.24 20.44 -17.66
N ALA A 149 15.18 20.80 -18.40
CA ALA A 149 14.38 21.98 -18.11
C ALA A 149 13.57 21.85 -16.81
N ALA A 150 13.12 20.64 -16.46
CA ALA A 150 12.46 20.38 -15.18
C ALA A 150 13.44 20.46 -14.00
N GLN A 151 14.64 19.90 -14.13
CA GLN A 151 15.71 19.97 -13.13
C GLN A 151 16.21 21.40 -12.94
N ALA A 152 16.36 22.19 -14.01
CA ALA A 152 16.71 23.60 -13.92
C ALA A 152 15.64 24.42 -13.16
N ARG A 153 14.36 24.07 -13.31
CA ARG A 153 13.25 24.66 -12.52
C ARG A 153 13.23 24.13 -11.08
N ALA A 154 13.50 22.85 -10.88
CA ALA A 154 13.47 22.16 -9.59
C ALA A 154 14.76 22.30 -8.77
N ALA A 155 15.80 22.96 -9.30
CA ALA A 155 16.93 23.45 -8.52
C ALA A 155 16.47 24.36 -7.35
N ALA A 156 15.23 24.85 -7.39
CA ALA A 156 14.45 25.20 -6.22
C ALA A 156 14.01 23.93 -5.44
N SER A 157 14.96 23.37 -4.68
CA SER A 157 14.81 22.49 -3.51
C SER A 157 13.45 21.79 -3.30
N TRP A 158 13.18 20.71 -4.02
CA TRP A 158 12.14 19.79 -3.56
C TRP A 158 12.61 19.09 -2.28
N SER A 159 11.83 19.21 -1.21
CA SER A 159 12.10 18.49 0.04
C SER A 159 11.97 16.96 -0.16
N GLU A 160 12.51 16.18 0.78
CA GLU A 160 12.37 14.73 0.73
C GLU A 160 10.90 14.30 0.80
N GLU A 161 10.08 15.06 1.55
CA GLU A 161 8.64 14.90 1.68
C GLU A 161 7.92 15.19 0.36
N GLU A 162 8.29 16.25 -0.36
CA GLU A 162 7.71 16.60 -1.66
C GLU A 162 8.02 15.52 -2.71
N ARG A 163 9.24 14.99 -2.71
CA ARG A 163 9.62 13.86 -3.58
C ARG A 163 8.79 12.61 -3.29
N LYS A 164 8.56 12.30 -2.00
CA LYS A 164 7.70 11.18 -1.57
C LYS A 164 6.25 11.40 -2.01
N MET A 165 5.71 12.59 -1.81
CA MET A 165 4.36 12.96 -2.23
C MET A 165 4.19 12.76 -3.74
N ILE A 166 5.14 13.23 -4.54
CA ILE A 166 5.08 13.16 -6.01
C ILE A 166 5.15 11.72 -6.50
N ALA A 167 5.94 10.86 -5.84
CA ALA A 167 5.95 9.43 -6.12
C ALA A 167 4.59 8.75 -5.81
N ILE A 168 3.91 9.15 -4.73
CA ILE A 168 2.59 8.63 -4.36
C ILE A 168 1.53 9.09 -5.36
N VAL A 169 1.51 10.39 -5.69
CA VAL A 169 0.60 10.97 -6.69
C VAL A 169 0.78 10.32 -8.05
N ALA A 170 2.01 10.11 -8.51
CA ALA A 170 2.30 9.46 -9.79
C ALA A 170 1.74 8.02 -9.85
N LYS A 171 1.87 7.25 -8.76
CA LYS A 171 1.30 5.89 -8.68
C LYS A 171 -0.23 5.89 -8.76
N ALA A 172 -0.88 6.80 -8.03
CA ALA A 172 -2.33 6.94 -8.08
C ALA A 172 -2.81 7.35 -9.48
N TRP A 173 -2.08 8.27 -10.11
CA TRP A 173 -2.41 8.76 -11.44
C TRP A 173 -2.39 7.66 -12.50
N VAL A 174 -1.43 6.72 -12.47
CA VAL A 174 -1.38 5.59 -13.42
C VAL A 174 -2.71 4.80 -13.47
N LEU A 175 -3.42 4.69 -12.36
CA LEU A 175 -4.70 3.97 -12.28
C LEU A 175 -5.90 4.83 -12.72
N LEU A 176 -5.80 6.15 -12.55
CA LEU A 176 -6.90 7.09 -12.74
C LEU A 176 -6.84 7.84 -14.08
N ALA A 177 -5.68 7.85 -14.75
CA ALA A 177 -5.50 8.50 -16.04
C ALA A 177 -6.52 8.05 -17.10
N PRO A 178 -6.90 6.76 -17.22
CA PRO A 178 -7.93 6.33 -18.17
C PRO A 178 -9.33 6.90 -17.88
N LEU A 179 -9.56 7.41 -16.66
CA LEU A 179 -10.82 8.03 -16.25
C LEU A 179 -10.83 9.55 -16.47
N GLY A 180 -9.77 10.10 -17.08
CA GLY A 180 -9.63 11.54 -17.34
C GLY A 180 -9.11 12.36 -16.17
N VAL A 181 -8.60 11.72 -15.11
CA VAL A 181 -8.02 12.41 -13.96
C VAL A 181 -6.61 12.90 -14.30
N GLU A 182 -6.35 14.18 -14.06
CA GLU A 182 -5.03 14.77 -14.26
C GLU A 182 -4.17 14.69 -12.99
N THR A 183 -2.85 14.71 -13.15
CA THR A 183 -1.91 14.77 -12.01
C THR A 183 -2.11 16.02 -11.15
N ALA A 184 -2.57 17.12 -11.77
CA ALA A 184 -2.89 18.37 -11.09
C ALA A 184 -4.09 18.23 -10.13
N ASP A 185 -5.10 17.45 -10.52
CA ASP A 185 -6.30 17.20 -9.69
C ASP A 185 -5.92 16.45 -8.42
N LEU A 186 -5.08 15.42 -8.55
CA LEU A 186 -4.57 14.66 -7.42
C LEU A 186 -3.69 15.51 -6.50
N ARG A 187 -2.85 16.38 -7.07
CA ARG A 187 -2.01 17.28 -6.27
C ARG A 187 -2.86 18.28 -5.46
N ARG A 188 -3.87 18.90 -6.09
CA ARG A 188 -4.82 19.78 -5.40
C ARG A 188 -5.55 19.07 -4.27
N LEU A 189 -6.00 17.84 -4.51
CA LEU A 189 -6.68 17.03 -3.49
C LEU A 189 -5.78 16.74 -2.28
N VAL A 190 -4.51 16.43 -2.52
CA VAL A 190 -3.53 16.22 -1.44
C VAL A 190 -3.27 17.51 -0.67
N ASP A 191 -3.08 18.63 -1.37
CA ASP A 191 -2.84 19.93 -0.74
C ASP A 191 -4.03 20.37 0.14
N ASP A 192 -5.26 20.14 -0.33
CA ASP A 192 -6.49 20.40 0.43
C ASP A 192 -6.63 19.48 1.64
N ALA A 193 -6.32 18.18 1.48
CA ALA A 193 -6.35 17.21 2.57
C ALA A 193 -5.32 17.57 3.67
N VAL A 194 -4.09 17.92 3.27
CA VAL A 194 -3.06 18.38 4.20
C VAL A 194 -3.54 19.64 4.91
N ARG A 195 -4.05 20.66 4.19
CA ARG A 195 -4.52 21.90 4.80
C ARG A 195 -5.66 21.69 5.81
N ASN A 196 -6.57 20.76 5.53
CA ASN A 196 -7.68 20.44 6.42
C ASN A 196 -7.27 19.61 7.64
N ALA A 197 -6.18 18.84 7.56
CA ALA A 197 -5.66 18.08 8.69
C ALA A 197 -5.00 18.95 9.79
N TRP A 198 -4.73 20.22 9.51
CA TRP A 198 -4.14 21.20 10.44
C TRP A 198 -5.13 22.29 10.91
N LYS A 199 -6.44 22.08 10.71
CA LYS A 199 -7.53 22.90 11.27
C LYS A 199 -8.16 22.20 12.47
#